data_AF-A0A645J3G6-F1
#
_entry.id   AF-A0A645J3G6-F1
#
_cell.length_a   1.000
_cell.length_b   1.000
_cell.length_c   1.000
_cell.angle_alpha   90.00
_cell.angle_beta   90.00
_cell.angle_gamma   90.00
#
_symmetry.space_group_name_H-M   'P 1'
#
loop_
_entity.id
_entity.type
_entity.pdbx_description
1 polymer ?
#
loop_
_entity_poly.entity_id
_entity_poly.type
_entity_poly.pdbx_seq_one_letter_code
_entity_poly.pdbx_strand_id
1 'polypeptide(L)'
;MNSFGLPIEVGKVFVILAFSAFALTSLDTATRIGRYVFQEFFDKPDGTAEKAAGSNMYVATAITVVASCLLLLYGYSKIWPIFGSANQLLAGLSLLALTVWFANTGKSYKMTMIPMIFMFAVTLSALVILVKNFFAAGNIILGILAVVLFVLAVYLIYTAAHTMKEKKSKNLSA
;
A
#
# COMPACT_ATOMS: atom_id res chain seq x y z
N MET A 1 6.34 3.18 -36.91
CA MET A 1 7.47 3.84 -36.24
C MET A 1 8.58 4.21 -37.24
N ASN A 2 8.22 4.92 -38.33
CA ASN A 2 9.18 5.46 -39.31
C ASN A 2 9.21 7.00 -39.32
N SER A 3 8.59 7.64 -38.33
CA SER A 3 8.39 9.09 -38.31
C SER A 3 9.60 9.88 -37.80
N PHE A 4 10.57 9.22 -37.16
CA PHE A 4 11.76 9.83 -36.55
C PHE A 4 13.07 9.53 -37.30
N GLY A 5 13.02 8.83 -38.44
CA GLY A 5 14.23 8.50 -39.23
C GLY A 5 15.23 7.57 -38.53
N LEU A 6 14.92 7.02 -37.35
CA LEU A 6 15.79 6.12 -36.60
C LEU A 6 15.68 4.68 -37.10
N PRO A 7 16.81 3.94 -37.24
CA PRO A 7 16.78 2.53 -37.55
C PRO A 7 15.96 1.75 -36.50
N ILE A 8 15.07 0.87 -36.97
CA ILE A 8 14.19 0.06 -36.10
C ILE A 8 15.00 -0.77 -35.10
N GLU A 9 16.20 -1.21 -35.47
CA GLU A 9 17.11 -1.93 -34.58
C GLU A 9 17.55 -1.10 -33.36
N VAL A 10 17.89 0.17 -33.57
CA VAL A 10 18.25 1.09 -32.48
C VAL A 10 17.05 1.33 -31.57
N GLY A 11 15.85 1.51 -32.15
CA GLY A 11 14.61 1.67 -31.38
C GLY A 11 14.28 0.45 -30.53
N LYS A 12 14.48 -0.77 -31.05
CA LYS A 12 14.27 -2.02 -30.28
C LYS A 12 15.23 -2.11 -29.10
N VAL A 13 16.53 -1.90 -29.32
CA VAL A 13 17.54 -1.95 -28.26
C VAL A 13 17.24 -0.90 -27.19
N PHE A 14 16.89 0.33 -27.59
CA PHE A 14 16.54 1.39 -26.66
C PHE A 14 15.33 1.04 -25.79
N VAL A 15 14.23 0.55 -26.38
CA VAL A 15 13.02 0.18 -25.62
C VAL A 15 13.28 -0.97 -24.67
N ILE A 16 14.02 -2.01 -25.11
CA ILE A 16 14.36 -3.16 -24.25
C ILE A 16 15.24 -2.71 -23.08
N LEU A 17 16.25 -1.86 -23.34
CA LEU A 17 17.12 -1.30 -22.31
C LEU A 17 16.33 -0.46 -21.31
N ALA A 18 15.50 0.47 -21.81
CA ALA A 18 14.69 1.35 -20.99
C ALA A 18 13.71 0.56 -20.10
N PHE A 19 13.02 -0.43 -20.68
CA PHE A 19 12.10 -1.31 -19.95
C PHE A 19 12.84 -2.13 -18.88
N SER A 20 13.99 -2.71 -19.22
CA SER A 20 14.78 -3.52 -18.29
C SER A 20 15.33 -2.67 -17.13
N ALA A 21 15.86 -1.48 -17.43
CA ALA A 21 16.35 -0.55 -16.41
C ALA A 21 15.23 -0.05 -15.48
N PHE A 22 14.06 0.26 -16.05
CA PHE A 22 12.88 0.63 -15.28
C PHE A 22 12.41 -0.50 -14.36
N ALA A 23 12.34 -1.74 -14.88
CA ALA A 23 11.95 -2.91 -14.12
C ALA A 23 12.93 -3.19 -12.96
N LEU A 24 14.24 -3.15 -13.22
CA LEU A 24 15.26 -3.35 -12.19
C LEU A 24 15.24 -2.26 -11.12
N THR A 25 15.07 -0.99 -11.50
CA THR A 25 15.00 0.12 -10.53
C THR A 25 13.75 0.03 -9.65
N SER A 26 12.62 -0.36 -10.24
CA SER A 26 11.37 -0.57 -9.52
C SER A 26 11.47 -1.75 -8.55
N LEU A 27 12.11 -2.85 -8.98
CA LEU A 27 12.34 -4.03 -8.16
C LEU A 27 13.28 -3.74 -6.98
N ASP A 28 14.41 -3.05 -7.22
CA ASP A 28 15.33 -2.61 -6.16
C ASP A 28 14.59 -1.75 -5.12
N THR A 29 13.83 -0.77 -5.59
CA THR A 29 13.05 0.10 -4.70
C THR A 29 12.00 -0.67 -3.91
N ALA A 30 11.25 -1.57 -4.56
CA ALA A 30 10.22 -2.38 -3.92
C ALA A 30 10.79 -3.32 -2.86
N THR A 31 11.90 -4.02 -3.15
CA THR A 31 12.55 -4.92 -2.19
C THR A 31 13.13 -4.16 -1.00
N ARG A 32 13.67 -2.95 -1.22
CA ARG A 32 14.15 -2.08 -0.15
C ARG A 32 13.03 -1.59 0.75
N ILE A 33 11.92 -1.08 0.19
CA ILE A 33 10.77 -0.63 0.97
C ILE A 33 10.15 -1.81 1.73
N GLY A 34 9.98 -2.96 1.08
CA GLY A 34 9.44 -4.15 1.73
C GLY A 34 10.32 -4.64 2.88
N ARG A 35 11.65 -4.52 2.78
CA ARG A 35 12.55 -4.76 3.91
C ARG A 35 12.27 -3.78 5.06
N TYR A 36 12.15 -2.48 4.79
CA TYR A 36 11.90 -1.48 5.83
C TYR A 36 10.57 -1.71 6.54
N VAL A 37 9.50 -1.99 5.80
CA VAL A 37 8.18 -2.32 6.37
C VAL A 37 8.25 -3.58 7.23
N PHE A 38 8.99 -4.60 6.79
CA PHE A 38 9.17 -5.82 7.59
C PHE A 38 9.96 -5.53 8.87
N GLN A 39 11.06 -4.80 8.78
CA GLN A 39 11.86 -4.43 9.96
C GLN A 39 11.03 -3.61 10.96
N GLU A 40 10.27 -2.61 10.49
CA GLU A 40 9.40 -1.77 11.32
C GLU A 40 8.29 -2.58 12.00
N PHE A 41 7.76 -3.62 11.35
CA PHE A 41 6.74 -4.49 11.93
C PHE A 41 7.27 -5.35 13.10
N PHE A 42 8.57 -5.70 13.09
CA PHE A 42 9.19 -6.54 14.12
C PHE A 42 10.04 -5.77 15.13
N ASP A 43 10.28 -4.47 14.92
CA ASP A 43 10.94 -3.62 15.89
C ASP A 43 9.99 -3.28 17.05
N LYS A 44 10.49 -3.40 18.29
CA LYS A 44 9.72 -3.07 19.49
C LYS A 44 9.67 -1.54 19.68
N PRO A 45 8.51 -0.98 20.11
CA PRO A 45 8.34 0.46 20.31
C PRO A 45 9.19 1.06 21.45
N ASP A 46 9.80 0.24 22.32
CA ASP A 46 10.57 0.69 23.50
C ASP A 46 12.06 1.02 23.22
N GLY A 47 12.51 1.02 21.96
CA GLY A 47 13.89 1.40 21.62
C GLY A 47 14.99 0.47 22.16
N THR A 48 14.63 -0.58 22.91
CA THR A 48 15.54 -1.67 23.24
C THR A 48 15.78 -2.52 22.00
N ALA A 49 16.92 -2.29 21.37
CA ALA A 49 17.47 -3.07 20.27
C ALA A 49 17.87 -4.50 20.70
N GLU A 50 16.96 -5.23 21.34
CA GLU A 50 17.01 -6.68 21.30
C GLU A 50 16.65 -7.08 19.88
N LYS A 51 17.69 -7.34 19.08
CA LYS A 51 17.59 -7.80 17.70
C LYS A 51 16.77 -9.09 17.67
N ALA A 52 15.46 -8.96 17.51
CA ALA A 52 14.61 -10.06 17.10
C ALA A 52 15.22 -10.65 15.82
N ALA A 53 15.17 -11.97 15.63
CA ALA A 53 15.75 -12.63 14.47
C ALA A 53 15.23 -12.07 13.11
N GLY A 54 14.09 -11.34 13.12
CA GLY A 54 13.53 -10.61 11.98
C GLY A 54 14.16 -9.23 11.67
N SER A 55 15.00 -8.68 12.55
CA SER A 55 15.70 -7.38 12.35
C SER A 55 16.93 -7.53 11.43
N ASN A 56 17.39 -8.76 11.19
CA ASN A 56 18.52 -9.02 10.28
C ASN A 56 18.13 -8.70 8.83
N MET A 57 18.87 -7.79 8.20
CA MET A 57 18.60 -7.30 6.85
C MET A 57 18.47 -8.43 5.81
N TYR A 58 19.26 -9.50 5.95
CA TYR A 58 19.27 -10.62 5.02
C TYR A 58 18.02 -11.48 5.18
N VAL A 59 17.56 -11.68 6.41
CA VAL A 59 16.35 -12.45 6.72
C VAL A 59 15.11 -11.69 6.26
N ALA A 60 15.02 -10.40 6.58
CA ALA A 60 13.94 -9.54 6.13
C ALA A 60 13.84 -9.48 4.61
N THR A 61 14.96 -9.26 3.89
CA THR A 61 14.95 -9.27 2.42
C THR A 61 14.58 -10.63 1.85
N ALA A 62 15.12 -11.73 2.38
CA ALA A 62 14.81 -13.07 1.89
C ALA A 62 13.32 -13.40 2.04
N ILE A 63 12.73 -13.11 3.22
CA ILE A 63 11.31 -13.35 3.46
C ILE A 63 10.44 -12.51 2.52
N THR A 64 10.72 -11.21 2.40
CA THR A 64 9.94 -10.32 1.54
C THR A 64 10.00 -10.74 0.07
N VAL A 65 11.17 -11.13 -0.43
CA VAL A 65 11.35 -11.58 -1.82
C VAL A 65 10.66 -12.93 -2.04
N VAL A 66 10.87 -13.91 -1.16
CA VAL A 66 10.25 -15.24 -1.27
C VAL A 66 8.72 -15.14 -1.19
N ALA A 67 8.19 -14.38 -0.23
CA ALA A 67 6.75 -14.16 -0.11
C ALA A 67 6.17 -13.51 -1.38
N SER A 68 6.88 -12.52 -1.94
CA SER A 68 6.48 -11.86 -3.19
C SER A 68 6.49 -12.82 -4.38
N CYS A 69 7.51 -13.68 -4.50
CA CYS A 69 7.58 -14.71 -5.53
C CYS A 69 6.46 -15.76 -5.37
N LEU A 70 6.21 -16.25 -4.16
CA LEU A 70 5.13 -17.21 -3.88
C LEU A 70 3.76 -16.63 -4.23
N LEU A 71 3.52 -15.36 -3.92
CA LEU A 71 2.32 -14.66 -4.32
C LEU A 71 2.22 -14.58 -5.84
N LEU A 72 3.28 -14.19 -6.56
CA LEU A 72 3.28 -14.11 -8.02
C LEU A 72 2.95 -15.46 -8.69
N LEU A 73 3.46 -16.57 -8.16
CA LEU A 73 3.16 -17.93 -8.64
C LEU A 73 1.67 -18.30 -8.48
N TYR A 74 0.96 -17.67 -7.55
CA TYR A 74 -0.47 -17.86 -7.32
C TYR A 74 -1.36 -17.30 -8.45
N GLY A 75 -0.79 -16.45 -9.32
CA GLY A 75 -1.40 -15.98 -10.56
C GLY A 75 -1.61 -14.46 -10.58
N TYR A 76 -0.94 -13.80 -11.53
CA TYR A 76 -0.98 -12.34 -11.71
C TYR A 76 -2.40 -11.77 -11.80
N SER A 77 -3.29 -12.38 -12.60
CA SER A 77 -4.65 -11.89 -12.79
C SER A 77 -5.49 -11.87 -11.50
N LYS A 78 -5.18 -12.75 -10.54
CA LYS A 78 -5.88 -12.80 -9.25
C LYS A 78 -5.28 -11.83 -8.23
N ILE A 79 -3.98 -11.55 -8.32
CA ILE A 79 -3.28 -10.62 -7.41
C ILE A 79 -3.59 -9.17 -7.78
N TRP A 80 -3.76 -8.89 -9.06
CA TRP A 80 -3.91 -7.52 -9.56
C TRP A 80 -5.01 -6.72 -8.85
N PRO A 81 -6.23 -7.27 -8.64
CA PRO A 81 -7.27 -6.54 -7.94
C PRO A 81 -6.97 -6.27 -6.46
N ILE A 82 -6.35 -7.23 -5.75
CA ILE A 82 -6.03 -7.05 -4.32
C ILE A 82 -4.90 -6.03 -4.14
N PHE A 83 -3.93 -6.02 -5.06
CA PHE A 83 -2.90 -4.99 -5.13
C PHE A 83 -3.51 -3.60 -5.36
N GLY A 84 -4.48 -3.49 -6.28
CA GLY A 84 -5.23 -2.25 -6.50
C GLY A 84 -5.91 -1.74 -5.24
N SER A 85 -6.62 -2.60 -4.50
CA SER A 85 -7.26 -2.23 -3.24
C SER A 85 -6.27 -1.85 -2.14
N ALA A 86 -5.14 -2.54 -2.03
CA ALA A 86 -4.08 -2.20 -1.07
C ALA A 86 -3.48 -0.80 -1.36
N ASN A 87 -3.27 -0.46 -2.63
CA ASN A 87 -2.78 0.87 -3.01
C ASN A 87 -3.79 1.97 -2.71
N GLN A 88 -5.08 1.70 -2.90
CA GLN A 88 -6.14 2.65 -2.54
C GLN A 88 -6.19 2.87 -1.03
N LEU A 89 -5.94 1.83 -0.24
CA LEU A 89 -5.87 1.92 1.21
C LEU A 89 -4.68 2.78 1.68
N LEU A 90 -3.50 2.61 1.07
CA LEU A 90 -2.33 3.44 1.35
C LEU A 90 -2.58 4.91 0.98
N ALA A 91 -3.25 5.16 -0.14
CA ALA A 91 -3.67 6.51 -0.51
C ALA A 91 -4.68 7.10 0.50
N GLY A 92 -5.61 6.28 1.02
CA GLY A 92 -6.52 6.66 2.10
C GLY A 92 -5.77 7.05 3.38
N LEU A 93 -4.73 6.29 3.77
CA LEU A 93 -3.87 6.62 4.90
C LEU A 93 -3.12 7.95 4.71
N SER A 94 -2.57 8.19 3.53
CA SER A 94 -1.89 9.45 3.19
C SER A 94 -2.85 10.64 3.27
N LEU A 95 -4.07 10.51 2.74
CA LEU A 95 -5.09 11.56 2.82
C LEU A 95 -5.53 11.82 4.26
N LEU A 96 -5.69 10.77 5.08
CA LEU A 96 -5.98 10.88 6.50
C LEU A 96 -4.87 11.66 7.23
N ALA A 97 -3.61 11.30 7.02
CA ALA A 97 -2.48 12.01 7.61
C ALA A 97 -2.48 13.50 7.23
N LEU A 98 -2.74 13.83 5.95
CA LEU A 98 -2.86 15.21 5.48
C LEU A 98 -4.07 15.94 6.07
N THR A 99 -5.22 15.29 6.20
CA THR A 99 -6.43 15.87 6.82
C THR A 99 -6.16 16.19 8.30
N VAL A 100 -5.54 15.27 9.04
CA VAL A 100 -5.16 15.50 10.45
C VAL A 100 -4.12 16.61 10.57
N TRP A 101 -3.14 16.65 9.68
CA TRP A 101 -2.13 17.71 9.66
C TRP A 101 -2.74 19.09 9.37
N PHE A 102 -3.58 19.22 8.35
CA PHE A 102 -4.27 20.49 8.06
C PHE A 102 -5.17 20.92 9.18
N ALA A 103 -5.88 19.98 9.81
CA ALA A 103 -6.63 20.27 11.01
C ALA A 103 -5.68 20.85 12.06
N ASN A 104 -4.52 20.22 12.33
CA ASN A 104 -3.48 20.64 13.30
C ASN A 104 -2.92 22.03 13.06
N THR A 105 -2.75 22.44 11.81
CA THR A 105 -2.29 23.79 11.47
C THR A 105 -3.43 24.82 11.44
N GLY A 106 -4.67 24.44 11.78
CA GLY A 106 -5.84 25.34 11.75
C GLY A 106 -6.29 25.74 10.34
N LYS A 107 -5.78 25.06 9.30
CA LYS A 107 -6.15 25.30 7.90
C LYS A 107 -7.41 24.51 7.53
N SER A 108 -8.07 24.92 6.46
CA SER A 108 -9.25 24.21 5.93
C SER A 108 -8.85 22.79 5.50
N TYR A 109 -9.30 21.80 6.27
CA TYR A 109 -9.08 20.37 6.00
C TYR A 109 -10.14 19.77 5.05
N LYS A 110 -11.14 20.56 4.64
CA LYS A 110 -12.23 20.11 3.75
C LYS A 110 -11.74 19.61 2.40
N MET A 111 -10.67 20.23 1.87
CA MET A 111 -10.09 19.89 0.58
C MET A 111 -9.48 18.47 0.54
N THR A 112 -8.94 17.98 1.66
CA THR A 112 -8.40 16.61 1.75
C THR A 112 -9.42 15.61 2.28
N MET A 113 -10.33 16.06 3.16
CA MET A 113 -11.36 15.22 3.75
C MET A 113 -12.36 14.66 2.73
N ILE A 114 -12.78 15.46 1.74
CA ILE A 114 -13.74 15.00 0.72
C ILE A 114 -13.14 13.86 -0.13
N PRO A 115 -11.94 14.00 -0.72
CA PRO A 115 -11.26 12.90 -1.40
C PRO A 115 -11.01 11.69 -0.48
N MET A 116 -10.68 11.91 0.80
CA MET A 116 -10.45 10.84 1.76
C MET A 116 -11.70 9.97 1.94
N ILE A 117 -12.87 10.57 2.19
CA ILE A 117 -14.13 9.84 2.38
C ILE A 117 -14.48 9.06 1.11
N PHE A 118 -14.36 9.70 -0.05
CA PHE A 118 -14.60 9.03 -1.33
C PHE A 118 -13.67 7.83 -1.54
N MET A 119 -12.37 8.01 -1.27
CA MET A 119 -11.37 6.95 -1.44
C MET A 119 -11.67 5.75 -0.54
N PHE A 120 -12.01 5.97 0.74
CA PHE A 120 -12.39 4.89 1.65
C PHE A 120 -13.69 4.19 1.21
N ALA A 121 -14.70 4.94 0.74
CA ALA A 121 -15.94 4.36 0.24
C ALA A 121 -15.71 3.43 -0.97
N VAL A 122 -14.90 3.87 -1.93
CA VAL A 122 -14.51 3.06 -3.10
C VAL A 122 -13.70 1.84 -2.66
N THR A 123 -12.73 2.02 -1.76
CA THR A 123 -11.85 0.93 -1.28
C THR A 123 -12.66 -0.15 -0.55
N LEU A 124 -13.56 0.23 0.36
CA LEU A 124 -14.42 -0.72 1.08
C LEU A 124 -15.35 -1.47 0.13
N SER A 125 -15.99 -0.77 -0.81
CA SER A 125 -16.88 -1.38 -1.79
C SER A 125 -16.12 -2.40 -2.66
N ALA A 126 -14.92 -2.02 -3.13
CA ALA A 126 -14.05 -2.90 -3.91
C ALA A 126 -13.64 -4.14 -3.10
N LEU A 127 -13.23 -3.99 -1.84
CA LEU A 127 -12.83 -5.10 -0.99
C LEU A 127 -13.98 -6.07 -0.71
N VAL A 128 -15.21 -5.60 -0.49
CA VAL A 128 -16.38 -6.48 -0.31
C VAL A 128 -16.63 -7.33 -1.55
N ILE A 129 -16.56 -6.73 -2.75
CA ILE A 129 -16.69 -7.46 -4.01
C ILE A 129 -15.57 -8.49 -4.14
N LEU A 130 -14.34 -8.10 -3.79
CA LEU A 130 -13.16 -8.93 -3.93
C LEU A 130 -13.18 -10.15 -3.01
N VAL A 131 -13.57 -9.96 -1.75
CA VAL A 131 -13.78 -11.04 -0.77
C VAL A 131 -14.76 -12.06 -1.34
N LYS A 132 -15.95 -11.62 -1.79
CA LYS A 132 -16.96 -12.53 -2.37
C LYS A 132 -16.42 -13.31 -3.56
N ASN A 133 -15.74 -12.62 -4.48
CA ASN A 133 -15.19 -13.24 -5.69
C ASN A 133 -14.08 -14.25 -5.39
N PHE A 134 -13.18 -13.97 -4.43
CA PHE A 134 -12.12 -14.90 -4.09
C PHE A 134 -12.62 -16.15 -3.35
N PHE A 135 -13.58 -16.01 -2.44
CA PHE A 135 -14.20 -17.16 -1.77
C PHE A 135 -15.03 -18.00 -2.75
N ALA A 136 -15.80 -17.37 -3.64
CA ALA A 136 -16.55 -18.09 -4.67
C ALA A 136 -15.65 -18.84 -5.65
N ALA A 137 -14.47 -18.29 -5.98
CA ALA A 137 -13.49 -18.91 -6.86
C ALA A 137 -12.54 -19.89 -6.14
N GLY A 138 -12.77 -20.23 -4.87
CA GLY A 138 -11.94 -21.15 -4.09
C GLY A 138 -10.53 -20.64 -3.73
N ASN A 139 -10.25 -19.35 -3.93
CA ASN A 139 -8.94 -18.75 -3.64
C ASN A 139 -8.86 -18.27 -2.19
N ILE A 140 -8.76 -19.22 -1.26
CA ILE A 140 -8.84 -18.95 0.19
C ILE A 140 -7.74 -17.97 0.66
N ILE A 141 -6.50 -18.11 0.19
CA ILE A 141 -5.39 -17.24 0.61
C ILE A 141 -5.66 -15.77 0.25
N LEU A 142 -6.07 -15.50 -1.00
CA LEU A 142 -6.40 -14.16 -1.47
C LEU A 142 -7.66 -13.61 -0.80
N GLY A 143 -8.64 -14.48 -0.50
CA GLY A 143 -9.82 -14.13 0.27
C GLY A 143 -9.48 -13.67 1.69
N ILE A 144 -8.61 -14.40 2.39
CA ILE A 144 -8.13 -14.01 3.74
C ILE A 144 -7.38 -12.69 3.68
N LEU A 145 -6.46 -12.50 2.72
CA LEU A 145 -5.75 -11.23 2.54
C LEU A 145 -6.72 -10.05 2.30
N ALA A 146 -7.77 -10.26 1.49
CA ALA A 146 -8.77 -9.22 1.23
C ALA A 146 -9.58 -8.89 2.50
N VAL A 147 -9.90 -9.88 3.33
CA VAL A 147 -10.55 -9.66 4.64
C VAL A 147 -9.63 -8.87 5.58
N VAL A 148 -8.34 -9.21 5.64
CA VAL A 148 -7.36 -8.47 6.46
C VAL A 148 -7.30 -7.00 6.02
N LEU A 149 -7.22 -6.73 4.72
CA LEU A 149 -7.24 -5.36 4.18
C LEU A 149 -8.55 -4.64 4.50
N PHE A 150 -9.69 -5.33 4.48
CA PHE A 150 -10.98 -4.76 4.83
C PHE A 150 -11.03 -4.35 6.31
N VAL A 151 -10.59 -5.22 7.22
CA VAL A 151 -10.52 -4.92 8.65
C VAL A 151 -9.58 -3.72 8.89
N LEU A 152 -8.44 -3.68 8.20
CA LEU A 152 -7.48 -2.58 8.31
C LEU A 152 -8.07 -1.26 7.81
N ALA A 153 -8.85 -1.29 6.71
CA ALA A 153 -9.58 -0.12 6.23
C ALA A 153 -10.60 0.40 7.24
N VAL A 154 -11.39 -0.48 7.87
CA VAL A 154 -12.33 -0.11 8.92
C VAL A 154 -11.60 0.49 10.13
N TYR A 155 -10.48 -0.11 10.53
CA TYR A 155 -9.64 0.40 11.61
C TYR A 155 -9.11 1.81 11.32
N LEU A 156 -8.62 2.08 10.10
CA LEU A 156 -8.14 3.41 9.72
C LEU A 156 -9.27 4.45 9.73
N ILE A 157 -10.47 4.10 9.28
CA ILE A 157 -11.64 4.98 9.36
C ILE A 157 -11.99 5.30 10.82
N TYR A 158 -11.93 4.28 11.69
CA TYR A 158 -12.14 4.48 13.12
C TYR A 158 -11.10 5.45 13.71
N THR A 159 -9.81 5.25 13.40
CA THR A 159 -8.73 6.15 13.83
C THR A 159 -8.95 7.57 13.31
N ALA A 160 -9.32 7.73 12.04
CA ALA A 160 -9.64 9.05 11.46
C ALA A 160 -10.76 9.75 12.24
N ALA A 161 -11.85 9.04 12.49
CA ALA A 161 -13.01 9.58 13.19
C ALA A 161 -12.69 9.92 14.65
N HIS A 162 -11.90 9.10 15.33
CA HIS A 162 -11.47 9.33 16.70
C HIS A 162 -10.56 10.56 16.81
N THR A 163 -9.51 10.65 15.98
CA THR A 163 -8.58 11.79 15.98
C THR A 163 -9.28 13.11 15.67
N MET A 164 -10.28 13.11 14.78
CA MET A 164 -11.07 14.32 14.51
C MET A 164 -12.02 14.69 15.66
N LYS A 165 -12.59 13.71 16.38
CA LYS A 165 -13.48 13.95 17.53
C LYS A 165 -12.74 14.49 18.75
N GLU A 166 -11.60 13.92 19.13
CA GLU A 166 -10.75 14.44 20.21
C GLU A 166 -10.43 15.91 19.99
N LYS A 167 -10.16 16.27 18.74
CA LYS A 167 -9.79 17.62 18.40
C LYS A 167 -10.95 18.63 18.47
N LYS A 168 -12.16 18.21 18.11
CA LYS A 168 -13.36 19.02 18.33
C LYS A 168 -13.56 19.26 19.83
N SER A 169 -13.32 18.26 20.68
CA SER A 169 -13.38 18.41 22.14
C SER A 169 -12.37 19.43 22.69
N LYS A 170 -11.13 19.44 22.21
CA LYS A 170 -10.09 20.40 22.64
C LYS A 170 -10.36 21.85 22.23
N ASN A 171 -11.05 22.08 21.10
CA ASN A 171 -11.42 23.45 20.67
C ASN A 171 -12.68 23.98 21.37
N LEU A 172 -13.44 23.15 22.09
CA LEU A 172 -14.61 23.54 22.89
C LEU A 172 -14.27 23.78 24.37
N SER A 173 -13.08 23.38 24.81
CA SER A 173 -12.57 23.58 26.18
C SER A 173 -11.51 24.70 26.29
N ALA A 174 -11.30 25.45 25.21
CA ALA A 174 -10.41 26.61 25.12
C ALA A 174 -11.25 27.84 24.77
#